data_AF-A0A7S3UIY7-F1
#
_entry.id   AF-A0A7S3UIY7-F1
#
_cell.length_a   1.000
_cell.length_b   1.000
_cell.length_c   1.000
_cell.angle_alpha   90.00
_cell.angle_beta   90.00
_cell.angle_gamma   90.00
#
_symmetry.space_group_name_H-M   'P 1'
#
loop_
_entity.id
_entity.type
_entity.pdbx_description
1 polymer ?
#
loop_
_entity_poly.entity_id
_entity_poly.type
_entity_poly.pdbx_seq_one_letter_code
_entity_poly.pdbx_strand_id
1 'polypeptide(L)'
;MLDSFFSFLERKTDFMTGEATSGAAKEMVLKSFDKYYQVAMQRKVDEAEKNRRADEERKARAEAQKKADMEEYEARKRQQEQEEEPKIVEITEEEEPSKDEPMKEEAAADEKENTDEENTIDVDDDTPPPPGNGYG
;
A
#
# COMPACT_ATOMS: atom_id res chain seq x y z
N MET A 1 3.72 -3.34 46.67
CA MET A 1 3.93 -4.50 45.77
C MET A 1 5.35 -5.04 45.88
N LEU A 2 6.38 -4.20 45.68
CA LEU A 2 7.78 -4.63 45.85
C LEU A 2 8.10 -5.10 47.27
N ASP A 3 7.57 -4.43 48.30
CA ASP A 3 7.78 -4.86 49.70
C ASP A 3 7.24 -6.28 49.96
N SER A 4 6.11 -6.63 49.36
CA SER A 4 5.56 -7.98 49.47
C SER A 4 6.47 -9.01 48.79
N PHE A 5 7.03 -8.68 47.63
CA PHE A 5 8.00 -9.50 46.90
C PHE A 5 9.29 -9.70 47.71
N PHE A 6 9.88 -8.63 48.26
CA PHE A 6 11.07 -8.73 49.09
C PHE A 6 10.80 -9.43 50.43
N SER A 7 9.62 -9.24 51.04
CA SER A 7 9.23 -9.98 52.25
C SER A 7 9.04 -11.48 52.00
N PHE A 8 8.78 -11.87 50.75
CA PHE A 8 8.76 -13.28 50.34
C PHE A 8 10.19 -13.80 50.17
N LEU A 9 11.07 -13.04 49.52
CA LEU A 9 12.49 -13.41 49.36
C LEU A 9 13.24 -13.47 50.69
N GLU A 10 12.85 -12.67 51.67
CA GLU A 10 13.43 -12.70 53.02
C GLU A 10 13.06 -14.00 53.76
N ARG A 11 11.82 -14.49 53.63
CA ARG A 11 11.28 -15.56 54.47
C ARG A 11 11.28 -16.95 53.84
N LYS A 12 11.15 -17.03 52.52
CA LYS A 12 10.91 -18.29 51.80
C LYS A 12 12.04 -18.68 50.87
N THR A 13 13.08 -17.85 50.75
CA THR A 13 14.26 -18.15 49.94
C THR A 13 15.52 -17.78 50.71
N ASP A 14 16.63 -18.40 50.34
CA ASP A 14 17.95 -18.07 50.87
C ASP A 14 18.57 -16.87 50.12
N PHE A 15 17.74 -16.02 49.53
CA PHE A 15 18.21 -14.98 48.61
C PHE A 15 19.03 -13.90 49.33
N MET A 16 18.64 -13.56 50.57
CA MET A 16 19.34 -12.55 51.37
C MET A 16 20.34 -13.16 52.37
N THR A 17 20.11 -14.40 52.80
CA THR A 17 20.95 -15.08 53.80
C THR A 17 22.00 -16.02 53.20
N GLY A 18 21.80 -16.46 51.96
CA GLY A 18 22.68 -17.37 51.21
C GLY A 18 23.69 -16.65 50.33
N GLU A 19 23.89 -15.35 50.55
CA GLU A 19 24.85 -14.57 49.80
C GLU A 19 26.28 -15.08 50.04
N ALA A 20 27.00 -15.43 48.96
CA ALA A 20 28.40 -15.81 49.03
C ALA A 20 29.32 -14.64 49.44
N THR A 21 28.85 -13.39 49.26
CA THR A 21 29.56 -12.17 49.62
C THR A 21 28.52 -11.13 50.02
N SER A 22 28.77 -10.39 51.10
CA SER A 22 27.83 -9.37 51.60
C SER A 22 27.48 -8.35 50.51
N GLY A 23 26.18 -8.20 50.25
CA GLY A 23 25.64 -7.28 49.26
C GLY A 23 25.45 -7.87 47.86
N ALA A 24 25.73 -9.17 47.65
CA ALA A 24 25.61 -9.81 46.35
C ALA A 24 24.17 -9.81 45.82
N ALA A 25 23.14 -10.01 46.67
CA ALA A 25 21.76 -10.00 46.23
C ALA A 25 21.31 -8.59 45.84
N LYS A 26 21.77 -7.56 46.57
CA LYS A 26 21.55 -6.15 46.20
C LYS A 26 22.13 -5.85 44.82
N GLU A 27 23.36 -6.25 44.57
CA GLU A 27 24.01 -6.04 43.27
C GLU A 27 23.26 -6.79 42.15
N MET A 28 22.80 -8.01 42.41
CA MET A 28 22.02 -8.79 41.44
C MET A 28 20.69 -8.11 41.07
N VAL A 29 19.98 -7.56 42.05
CA VAL A 29 18.74 -6.81 41.81
C VAL A 29 19.02 -5.56 40.99
N LEU A 30 20.04 -4.79 41.35
CA LEU A 30 20.41 -3.56 40.63
C LEU A 30 20.83 -3.86 39.19
N LYS A 31 21.69 -4.85 38.97
CA LYS A 31 22.10 -5.28 37.61
C LYS A 31 20.91 -5.69 36.76
N SER A 32 19.97 -6.43 37.35
CA SER A 32 18.76 -6.86 36.65
C SER A 32 17.87 -5.66 36.32
N PHE A 33 17.67 -4.76 37.28
CA PHE A 33 16.93 -3.53 37.08
C PHE A 33 17.52 -2.69 35.94
N ASP A 34 18.84 -2.44 35.97
CA ASP A 34 19.54 -1.64 34.97
C ASP A 34 19.40 -2.25 33.56
N LYS A 35 19.55 -3.58 33.45
CA LYS A 35 19.35 -4.30 32.19
C LYS A 35 17.95 -4.06 31.62
N TYR A 36 16.91 -4.26 32.43
CA TYR A 36 15.53 -4.10 31.96
C TYR A 36 15.17 -2.64 31.73
N TYR A 37 15.73 -1.71 32.50
CA TYR A 37 15.57 -0.28 32.29
C TYR A 37 16.15 0.13 30.94
N GLN A 38 17.38 -0.29 30.62
CA GLN A 38 18.00 -0.04 29.32
C GLN A 38 17.19 -0.63 28.17
N VAL A 39 16.71 -1.86 28.30
CA VAL A 39 15.84 -2.49 27.29
C VAL A 39 14.55 -1.70 27.11
N ALA A 40 13.92 -1.23 28.18
CA ALA A 40 12.70 -0.43 28.10
C ALA A 40 12.94 0.93 27.44
N MET A 41 14.07 1.58 27.74
CA MET A 41 14.46 2.83 27.09
C MET A 41 14.74 2.62 25.61
N GLN A 42 15.48 1.57 25.24
CA GLN A 42 15.75 1.24 23.84
C GLN A 42 14.46 0.98 23.07
N ARG A 43 13.55 0.18 23.63
CA ARG A 43 12.24 -0.07 23.01
C ARG A 43 11.45 1.21 22.75
N LYS A 44 11.48 2.16 23.70
CA LYS A 44 10.84 3.48 23.50
C LYS A 44 11.48 4.26 22.34
N VAL A 45 12.80 4.22 22.22
CA VAL A 45 13.52 4.89 21.12
C VAL A 45 13.18 4.21 19.79
N ASP A 46 13.25 2.89 19.72
CA ASP A 46 12.96 2.12 18.51
C ASP A 46 11.51 2.32 18.04
N GLU A 47 10.55 2.35 18.97
CA GLU A 47 9.14 2.60 18.68
C GLU A 47 8.92 4.03 18.16
N ALA A 48 9.60 5.02 18.75
CA ALA A 48 9.57 6.40 18.26
C ALA A 48 10.18 6.52 16.85
N GLU A 49 11.30 5.85 16.58
CA GLU A 49 11.92 5.84 15.25
C GLU A 49 11.04 5.15 14.21
N LYS A 50 10.47 3.99 14.56
CA LYS A 50 9.53 3.27 13.70
C LYS A 50 8.33 4.14 13.34
N ASN A 51 7.75 4.84 14.30
CA ASN A 51 6.64 5.76 14.06
C ASN A 51 7.05 6.92 13.15
N ARG A 52 8.23 7.53 13.39
CA ARG A 52 8.75 8.60 12.53
C ARG A 52 8.93 8.13 11.08
N ARG A 53 9.50 6.94 10.88
CA ARG A 53 9.70 6.36 9.54
C ARG A 53 8.38 6.05 8.84
N ALA A 54 7.40 5.53 9.58
CA ALA A 54 6.06 5.27 9.04
C ALA A 54 5.34 6.57 8.61
N ASP A 55 5.48 7.65 9.40
CA ASP A 55 4.92 8.95 9.06
C ASP A 55 5.61 9.58 7.84
N GLU A 56 6.94 9.49 7.75
CA GLU A 56 7.72 9.94 6.60
C GLU A 56 7.33 9.18 5.31
N GLU A 57 7.20 7.85 5.39
CA GLU A 57 6.77 7.02 4.25
C GLU A 57 5.34 7.36 3.80
N ARG A 58 4.42 7.52 4.75
CA ARG A 58 3.04 7.91 4.45
C ARG A 58 2.98 9.29 3.78
N LYS A 59 3.78 10.23 4.27
CA LYS A 59 3.86 11.57 3.68
C LYS A 59 4.45 11.53 2.27
N ALA A 60 5.56 10.82 2.07
CA ALA A 60 6.18 10.68 0.76
C ALA A 60 5.24 10.03 -0.26
N ARG A 61 4.50 8.99 0.14
CA ARG A 61 3.50 8.35 -0.73
C ARG A 61 2.36 9.29 -1.10
N ALA A 62 1.86 10.08 -0.15
CA ALA A 62 0.81 11.05 -0.40
C ALA A 62 1.27 12.20 -1.32
N GLU A 63 2.52 12.66 -1.18
CA GLU A 63 3.10 13.68 -2.05
C GLU A 63 3.34 13.16 -3.47
N ALA A 64 3.85 11.92 -3.60
CA ALA A 64 4.04 11.28 -4.90
C ALA A 64 2.71 11.10 -5.64
N GLN A 65 1.66 10.65 -4.93
CA GLN A 65 0.33 10.50 -5.53
C GLN A 65 -0.24 11.85 -5.98
N LYS A 66 -0.18 12.88 -5.14
CA LYS A 66 -0.64 14.23 -5.53
C LYS A 66 0.09 14.77 -6.76
N LYS A 67 1.39 14.50 -6.86
CA LYS A 67 2.18 14.93 -8.03
C LYS A 67 1.75 14.18 -9.29
N ALA A 68 1.57 12.86 -9.20
CA ALA A 68 1.08 12.05 -10.33
C ALA A 68 -0.32 12.50 -10.78
N ASP A 69 -1.26 12.70 -9.85
CA ASP A 69 -2.62 13.16 -10.15
C ASP A 69 -2.62 14.55 -10.83
N MET A 70 -1.73 15.45 -10.39
CA MET A 70 -1.58 16.78 -10.99
C MET A 70 -0.99 16.72 -12.39
N GLU A 71 0.04 15.89 -12.61
CA GLU A 71 0.64 15.68 -13.94
C GLU A 71 -0.36 15.06 -14.91
N GLU A 72 -1.17 14.08 -14.46
CA GLU A 72 -2.23 13.47 -15.27
C GLU A 72 -3.33 14.50 -15.61
N TYR A 73 -3.76 15.30 -14.63
CA TYR A 73 -4.75 16.35 -14.85
C TYR A 73 -4.25 17.40 -15.86
N GLU A 74 -3.00 17.85 -15.73
CA GLU A 74 -2.41 18.79 -16.69
C GLU A 74 -2.25 18.18 -18.08
N ALA A 75 -1.84 16.91 -18.19
CA ALA A 75 -1.72 16.22 -19.47
C ALA A 75 -3.09 16.10 -20.16
N ARG A 76 -4.13 15.72 -19.42
CA ARG A 76 -5.50 15.65 -19.93
C ARG A 76 -6.04 17.02 -20.36
N LYS A 77 -5.75 18.07 -19.60
CA LYS A 77 -6.14 19.45 -19.95
C LYS A 77 -5.46 19.91 -21.24
N ARG A 78 -4.17 19.62 -21.43
CA ARG A 78 -3.43 19.95 -22.66
C ARG A 78 -3.96 19.17 -23.87
N GLN A 79 -4.34 17.90 -23.70
CA GLN A 79 -4.96 17.12 -24.78
C GLN A 79 -6.32 17.69 -25.17
N GLN A 80 -7.15 18.08 -24.20
CA GLN A 80 -8.44 18.74 -24.49
C GLN A 80 -8.26 20.10 -25.18
N GLU A 81 -7.29 20.92 -24.74
CA GLU A 81 -6.98 22.20 -25.41
C GLU A 81 -6.47 22.00 -26.86
N GLN A 82 -5.74 20.93 -27.15
CA GLN A 82 -5.31 20.58 -28.51
C GLN A 82 -6.45 20.00 -29.38
N GLU A 83 -7.43 19.34 -28.77
CA GLU A 83 -8.64 18.87 -29.48
C GLU A 83 -9.65 20.00 -29.73
N GLU A 84 -9.67 21.04 -28.89
CA GLU A 84 -10.53 22.23 -29.04
C GLU A 84 -9.93 23.32 -29.95
N GLU A 85 -8.68 23.21 -30.41
CA GLU A 85 -8.15 24.08 -31.47
C GLU A 85 -8.87 23.77 -32.80
N PRO A 86 -9.68 24.70 -33.34
CA PRO A 86 -10.52 24.42 -34.49
C PRO A 86 -9.64 24.27 -35.74
N LYS A 87 -9.65 23.08 -36.34
CA LYS A 87 -9.29 22.86 -37.75
C LYS A 87 -10.26 23.65 -38.62
N ILE A 88 -10.06 24.96 -38.74
CA ILE A 88 -10.70 25.76 -39.80
C ILE A 88 -9.94 25.41 -41.08
N VAL A 89 -10.51 24.47 -41.82
CA VAL A 89 -10.10 24.14 -43.18
C VAL A 89 -10.54 25.30 -44.08
N GLU A 90 -9.59 26.06 -44.62
CA GLU A 90 -9.85 26.99 -45.72
C GLU A 90 -10.16 26.16 -46.98
N ILE A 91 -11.44 25.89 -47.24
CA ILE A 91 -11.95 25.50 -48.55
C ILE A 91 -12.28 26.81 -49.28
N THR A 92 -11.39 27.28 -50.15
CA THR A 92 -11.77 28.21 -51.22
C THR A 92 -12.01 27.41 -52.49
N GLU A 93 -13.27 27.45 -52.94
CA GLU A 93 -13.87 26.88 -54.15
C GLU A 93 -13.09 27.21 -55.44
N GLU A 94 -12.85 26.22 -56.31
CA GLU A 94 -12.91 26.45 -57.77
C GLU A 94 -13.11 25.12 -58.55
N GLU A 95 -14.26 25.03 -59.22
CA GLU A 95 -14.66 24.29 -60.45
C GLU A 95 -14.43 22.77 -60.65
N GLU A 96 -15.58 22.08 -60.77
CA GLU A 96 -15.89 20.82 -61.50
C GLU A 96 -15.63 20.91 -63.04
N PRO A 97 -15.90 19.87 -63.89
CA PRO A 97 -15.92 18.40 -63.75
C PRO A 97 -15.21 17.68 -64.95
N SER A 98 -15.27 16.34 -65.02
CA SER A 98 -15.61 15.51 -66.23
C SER A 98 -14.76 14.24 -66.40
N LYS A 99 -15.41 13.05 -66.36
CA LYS A 99 -15.49 12.04 -67.46
C LYS A 99 -15.65 10.60 -66.95
N ASP A 100 -16.89 10.11 -67.11
CA ASP A 100 -17.34 8.86 -67.75
C ASP A 100 -16.71 7.49 -67.41
N GLU A 101 -17.62 6.58 -67.03
CA GLU A 101 -17.57 5.11 -66.82
C GLU A 101 -17.16 4.30 -68.10
N PRO A 102 -17.19 2.92 -68.20
CA PRO A 102 -17.72 1.88 -67.28
C PRO A 102 -16.98 0.51 -67.22
N MET A 103 -17.59 -0.43 -66.46
CA MET A 103 -17.87 -1.85 -66.79
C MET A 103 -17.24 -2.98 -65.93
N LYS A 104 -18.15 -3.76 -65.28
CA LYS A 104 -18.17 -5.24 -65.07
C LYS A 104 -17.06 -5.88 -64.21
N GLU A 105 -17.23 -6.99 -63.48
CA GLU A 105 -18.15 -8.12 -63.56
C GLU A 105 -18.19 -8.89 -62.21
N GLU A 106 -18.94 -9.99 -62.21
CA GLU A 106 -19.57 -10.74 -61.12
C GLU A 106 -18.66 -11.57 -60.17
N ALA A 107 -19.25 -11.85 -59.00
CA ALA A 107 -19.24 -13.08 -58.17
C ALA A 107 -18.09 -14.10 -58.22
N ALA A 108 -17.62 -14.54 -57.04
CA ALA A 108 -17.86 -15.91 -56.49
C ALA A 108 -16.89 -16.26 -55.34
N ALA A 109 -17.45 -16.97 -54.33
CA ALA A 109 -16.84 -18.03 -53.48
C ALA A 109 -15.61 -17.68 -52.62
N ASP A 110 -15.24 -18.38 -51.55
CA ASP A 110 -15.81 -19.29 -50.53
C ASP A 110 -14.61 -19.51 -49.55
N GLU A 111 -14.82 -20.23 -48.44
CA GLU A 111 -13.82 -20.71 -47.45
C GLU A 111 -13.45 -19.74 -46.31
N LYS A 112 -14.05 -19.94 -45.12
CA LYS A 112 -13.56 -20.73 -43.95
C LYS A 112 -12.32 -20.07 -43.32
N GLU A 113 -12.30 -19.75 -42.02
CA GLU A 113 -12.14 -20.77 -40.97
C GLU A 113 -12.40 -20.19 -39.56
N ASN A 114 -13.08 -21.00 -38.74
CA ASN A 114 -13.04 -21.18 -37.29
C ASN A 114 -12.63 -20.04 -36.34
N THR A 115 -13.54 -19.72 -35.41
CA THR A 115 -13.18 -19.30 -34.06
C THR A 115 -14.03 -20.09 -33.07
N ASP A 116 -13.45 -21.19 -32.58
CA ASP A 116 -13.71 -21.71 -31.23
C ASP A 116 -13.18 -20.68 -30.23
N GLU A 117 -13.99 -20.27 -29.26
CA GLU A 117 -13.60 -20.36 -27.85
C GLU A 117 -14.80 -20.02 -26.94
N GLU A 118 -15.20 -21.06 -26.23
CA GLU A 118 -16.23 -21.14 -25.22
C GLU A 118 -15.80 -20.35 -23.97
N ASN A 119 -16.61 -19.37 -23.57
CA ASN A 119 -16.38 -18.53 -22.41
C ASN A 119 -16.93 -19.24 -21.16
N THR A 120 -16.06 -19.89 -20.37
CA THR A 120 -16.39 -20.36 -19.02
C THR A 120 -15.86 -19.36 -17.98
N ILE A 121 -16.80 -18.65 -17.37
CA ILE A 121 -16.57 -17.81 -16.19
C ILE A 121 -16.85 -18.69 -14.97
N ASP A 122 -15.80 -19.17 -14.31
CA ASP A 122 -15.86 -19.64 -12.93
C ASP A 122 -15.01 -18.69 -12.08
N VAL A 123 -15.67 -17.81 -11.34
CA VAL A 123 -15.07 -17.01 -10.27
C VAL A 123 -15.65 -17.54 -8.97
N ASP A 124 -14.89 -18.43 -8.32
CA ASP A 124 -15.08 -18.82 -6.93
C ASP A 124 -14.91 -17.58 -6.02
N ASP A 125 -16.03 -17.02 -5.58
CA ASP A 125 -16.10 -16.00 -4.53
C ASP A 125 -16.07 -16.68 -3.16
N ASP A 126 -14.86 -16.93 -2.66
CA ASP A 126 -14.62 -17.51 -1.33
C ASP A 126 -13.97 -16.46 -0.41
N THR A 127 -14.65 -15.32 -0.25
CA THR A 127 -14.25 -14.29 0.73
C THR A 127 -15.19 -14.35 1.94
N PRO A 128 -14.74 -14.78 3.14
CA PRO A 128 -15.60 -14.88 4.31
C PRO A 128 -16.07 -13.47 4.77
N PRO A 129 -17.33 -13.33 5.24
CA PRO A 129 -17.86 -12.03 5.63
C PRO A 129 -17.15 -11.47 6.87
N PRO A 130 -17.09 -10.13 7.02
CA PRO A 130 -16.39 -9.49 8.13
C PRO A 130 -17.06 -9.79 9.49
N PRO A 131 -16.28 -9.87 10.58
CA PRO A 131 -16.81 -10.14 11.91
C PRO A 131 -17.75 -9.02 12.36
N GLY A 132 -18.99 -9.39 12.70
CA GLY A 132 -20.03 -8.47 13.16
C GLY A 132 -19.72 -7.84 14.52
N ASN A 133 -19.96 -6.54 14.64
CA ASN A 133 -19.96 -5.84 15.92
C ASN A 133 -21.18 -6.29 16.74
N GLY A 134 -20.97 -7.23 17.66
CA GLY A 134 -21.96 -7.62 18.65
C GLY A 134 -22.22 -6.49 19.64
N TYR A 135 -23.42 -5.91 19.57
CA TYR A 135 -24.09 -5.26 20.69
C TYR A 135 -25.35 -6.08 21.00
N GLY A 136 -25.44 -6.61 22.23
CA GLY A 136 -26.58 -7.39 22.71
C GLY A 136 -26.19 -8.37 23.79
#